data_AF-C3XV12-F1
#
_entry.id   AF-C3XV12-F1
#
_cell.length_a   1.000
_cell.length_b   1.000
_cell.length_c   1.000
_cell.angle_alpha   90.00
_cell.angle_beta   90.00
_cell.angle_gamma   90.00
#
_symmetry.space_group_name_H-M   'P 1'
#
loop_
_entity.id
_entity.type
_entity.pdbx_description
1 polymer ?
#
loop_
_entity_poly.entity_id
_entity_poly.type
_entity_poly.pdbx_seq_one_letter_code
_entity_poly.pdbx_strand_id
1 'polypeptide(L)' 'FMPFIAFSDTPACGGLLSAPPGGIVTSPNYPGNYPNSANCQWTITVPEGSLVLLTFD' A
#
# COMPACT_ATOMS: atom_id res chain seq x y z
N PHE A 1 22.10 -10.06 17.65
CA PHE A 1 23.32 -9.93 16.83
C PHE A 1 23.54 -11.30 16.20
N MET A 2 22.99 -11.71 15.06
CA MET A 2 22.54 -11.12 13.79
C MET A 2 21.51 -12.12 13.18
N PRO A 3 20.93 -11.88 12.01
CA PRO A 3 20.29 -10.67 11.50
C PRO A 3 18.82 -10.98 11.14
N PHE A 4 18.08 -9.92 10.85
CA PHE A 4 16.75 -9.91 10.22
C PHE A 4 16.40 -11.21 9.48
N ILE A 5 15.39 -11.92 10.00
CA ILE A 5 14.53 -12.73 9.15
C ILE A 5 14.05 -11.77 8.07
N ALA A 6 14.64 -11.87 6.88
CA ALA A 6 13.96 -11.41 5.69
C ALA A 6 12.81 -12.40 5.53
N PHE A 7 11.72 -12.12 6.26
CA PHE A 7 10.42 -12.48 5.75
C PHE A 7 10.48 -11.87 4.37
N SER A 8 10.38 -12.70 3.34
CA SER A 8 9.82 -12.20 2.11
C SER A 8 8.38 -11.83 2.45
N ASP A 9 8.20 -10.74 3.20
CA ASP A 9 7.22 -9.74 2.86
C ASP A 9 7.67 -9.27 1.49
N THR A 10 7.42 -10.10 0.47
CA THR A 10 7.04 -9.55 -0.80
C THR A 10 5.91 -8.60 -0.41
N PRO A 11 6.05 -7.27 -0.52
CA PRO A 11 4.87 -6.44 -0.41
C PRO A 11 4.04 -6.82 -1.63
N ALA A 12 3.23 -7.87 -1.51
CA ALA A 12 2.27 -8.25 -2.54
C ALA A 12 1.28 -7.09 -2.72
N CYS A 13 1.16 -6.24 -1.69
CA CYS A 13 0.40 -5.01 -1.63
C CYS A 13 0.77 -4.24 -0.37
N GLY A 14 0.48 -2.95 -0.36
CA GLY A 14 0.74 -2.08 0.78
C GLY A 14 2.00 -1.25 0.63
N GLY A 15 2.08 -0.17 1.39
CA GLY A 15 3.17 0.79 1.32
C GLY A 15 2.77 2.18 1.81
N LEU A 16 3.71 3.12 1.74
CA LEU A 16 3.49 4.51 2.13
C LEU A 16 3.27 5.35 0.88
N LEU A 17 2.10 5.97 0.78
CA LEU A 17 1.77 6.95 -0.26
C LEU A 17 1.94 8.35 0.32
N SER A 18 2.72 9.18 -0.36
CA SER A 18 2.86 10.58 -0.02
C SER A 18 2.10 11.43 -1.05
N ALA A 19 1.25 12.34 -0.58
CA ALA A 19 0.64 13.35 -1.44
C ALA A 19 1.26 14.73 -1.15
N PRO A 20 1.50 15.57 -2.16
CA PRO A 20 1.37 15.34 -3.61
C PRO A 20 2.53 14.51 -4.20
N PRO A 21 2.34 13.76 -5.32
CA PRO A 21 1.18 13.73 -6.21
C PRO A 21 0.10 12.70 -5.86
N GLY A 22 0.28 11.91 -4.79
CA GLY A 22 -0.60 10.79 -4.48
C GLY A 22 -0.27 9.56 -5.34
N GLY A 23 -1.23 8.65 -5.51
CA GLY A 23 -1.04 7.43 -6.30
C GLY A 23 -2.28 6.57 -6.41
N ILE A 24 -2.17 5.49 -7.18
CA ILE A 24 -3.24 4.49 -7.34
C ILE A 24 -2.95 3.32 -6.41
N VAL A 25 -3.96 2.91 -5.67
CA VAL A 25 -3.92 1.73 -4.81
C VAL A 25 -4.71 0.61 -5.47
N THR A 26 -4.06 -0.51 -5.76
CA THR A 26 -4.68 -1.71 -6.31
C THR A 26 -4.37 -2.92 -5.45
N SER A 27 -5.29 -3.89 -5.43
CA SER A 27 -5.03 -5.19 -4.83
C SER A 27 -3.85 -5.89 -5.53
N PRO A 28 -3.15 -6.83 -4.86
CA PRO A 28 -2.21 -7.70 -5.53
C PRO A 28 -2.91 -8.37 -6.71
N ASN A 29 -2.30 -8.33 -7.89
CA ASN A 29 -2.80 -8.94 -9.13
C ASN A 29 -4.05 -8.33 -9.76
N TYR A 30 -4.54 -7.14 -9.36
CA TYR A 30 -5.67 -6.51 -10.06
C TYR A 30 -5.39 -6.38 -11.57
N PRO A 31 -6.32 -6.77 -12.48
CA PRO A 31 -7.72 -7.17 -12.27
C PRO A 31 -7.96 -8.68 -12.03
N GLY A 32 -6.91 -9.48 -11.92
CA GLY A 32 -6.97 -10.89 -11.53
C GLY A 32 -7.25 -11.10 -10.04
N ASN A 33 -7.25 -12.36 -9.60
CA ASN A 33 -7.61 -12.71 -8.23
C ASN A 33 -6.53 -12.30 -7.23
N TYR A 34 -6.97 -11.66 -6.14
CA TYR A 34 -6.14 -11.42 -4.97
C TYR A 34 -5.77 -12.76 -4.29
N PRO A 35 -4.56 -12.90 -3.73
CA PRO A 35 -4.16 -14.11 -3.04
C PRO A 35 -4.95 -14.29 -1.74
N ASN A 36 -5.30 -15.54 -1.40
CA ASN A 36 -5.94 -15.85 -0.12
C ASN A 36 -5.04 -15.39 1.04
N SER A 37 -5.65 -14.77 2.06
CA SER A 37 -4.95 -14.19 3.22
C SER A 37 -4.04 -12.99 2.92
N ALA A 38 -4.30 -12.24 1.83
CA ALA A 38 -3.64 -10.95 1.60
C ALA A 38 -4.00 -9.95 2.71
N ASN A 39 -3.00 -9.47 3.46
CA ASN A 39 -3.15 -8.37 4.41
C ASN A 39 -2.38 -7.16 3.86
N CYS A 40 -3.11 -6.23 3.25
CA CYS A 40 -2.53 -5.06 2.61
C CYS A 40 -2.81 -3.82 3.45
N GLN A 41 -1.78 -3.03 3.76
CA GLN A 41 -1.94 -1.76 4.46
C GLN A 41 -1.28 -0.64 3.66
N TRP A 42 -2.05 0.42 3.39
CA TRP A 42 -1.55 1.64 2.77
C TRP A 42 -1.66 2.80 3.74
N THR A 43 -0.53 3.45 3.99
CA THR A 43 -0.48 4.66 4.82
C THR A 43 -0.36 5.86 3.91
N ILE A 44 -1.38 6.73 3.92
CA ILE A 44 -1.40 7.95 3.10
C ILE A 44 -0.99 9.11 4.00
N THR A 45 0.14 9.74 3.67
CA THR A 45 0.66 10.90 4.40
C THR A 45 0.49 12.15 3.56
N VAL A 46 -0.11 13.19 4.15
CA VAL A 46 -0.32 14.49 3.52
C VAL A 46 0.15 15.61 4.46
N PRO A 47 0.60 16.75 3.91
CA PRO A 47 0.96 17.90 4.75
C PRO A 47 -0.26 18.46 5.46
N GLU A 48 -0.03 19.08 6.62
CA GLU A 48 -1.09 19.71 7.42
C GLU A 48 -1.85 20.76 6.59
N GLY A 49 -3.18 20.78 6.75
CA GLY A 49 -4.07 21.65 5.95
C GLY A 49 -4.43 21.09 4.57
N SER A 50 -3.94 19.90 4.20
CA SER A 50 -4.35 19.20 2.98
C SER A 50 -5.46 18.18 3.24
N LEU A 51 -6.29 17.95 2.23
CA LEU A 51 -7.37 16.96 2.26
C LEU A 51 -6.99 15.73 1.42
N VAL A 52 -7.32 14.54 1.94
CA VAL A 52 -7.18 13.28 1.20
C VAL A 52 -8.46 13.03 0.41
N LEU A 53 -8.36 13.02 -0.92
CA LEU A 53 -9.46 12.60 -1.79
C LEU A 53 -9.26 11.13 -2.20
N LEU A 54 -10.25 10.29 -1.91
CA LEU A 54 -10.28 8.88 -2.30
C LEU A 54 -11.37 8.67 -3.34
N THR A 55 -11.01 8.06 -4.47
CA THR A 55 -11.93 7.69 -5.54
C THR A 55 -11.80 6.21 -5.84
N PHE A 56 -12.93 5.52 -5.94
CA PHE A 56 -13.02 4.10 -6.28
C PHE A 56 -13.74 3.97 -7.63
N ASP A 57 -13.23 3.12 -8.51
CA ASP A 57 -13.87 2.75 -9.79
C ASP A 57 -14.87 1.60 -9.57
#